data_AF-A0A2N3PYC8-F1
#
_entry.id   AF-A0A2N3PYC8-F1
#
_cell.length_a   1.000
_cell.length_b   1.000
_cell.length_c   1.000
_cell.angle_alpha   90.00
_cell.angle_beta   90.00
_cell.angle_gamma   90.00
#
_symmetry.space_group_name_H-M   'P 1'
#
loop_
_entity.id
_entity.type
_entity.pdbx_description
1 polymer ?
#
loop_
_entity_poly.entity_id
_entity_poly.type
_entity_poly.pdbx_seq_one_letter_code
_entity_poly.pdbx_strand_id
1 'polypeptide(L)'
;MKTILRQNVPITEPHRQENDAEHSWHLAMMALLLAEHADEAVDVARVVKMLLIHDLVEIDAGDTFIYDVAANQDKEEREQRAADRVFGLLPEDQGRELRGLWDEFEARTTSDARFAHAIDRFQPVLLNVATQGLRWKVHGVTADRVLARNRVVGDASERLWSHLQDLIADMVEQGHLPPGPQ
;
A
#
# COMPACT_ATOMS: atom_id res chain seq x y z
N MET A 1 14.84 0.27 1.94
CA MET A 1 13.96 1.45 1.79
C MET A 1 14.37 2.32 0.63
N LYS A 2 15.28 3.31 0.78
CA LYS A 2 15.55 4.31 -0.29
C LYS A 2 16.07 3.76 -1.62
N THR A 3 16.59 2.53 -1.63
CA THR A 3 17.15 1.84 -2.80
C THR A 3 16.21 0.78 -3.37
N ILE A 4 15.10 0.49 -2.70
CA ILE A 4 14.11 -0.50 -3.12
C ILE A 4 13.05 0.25 -3.92
N LEU A 5 12.82 -0.19 -5.15
CA LEU A 5 11.99 0.51 -6.12
C LEU A 5 10.67 -0.21 -6.33
N ARG A 6 9.59 0.55 -6.29
CA ARG A 6 8.22 0.10 -6.50
C ARG A 6 7.82 0.23 -7.96
N GLN A 7 6.74 -0.43 -8.35
CA GLN A 7 6.18 -0.24 -9.69
C GLN A 7 5.47 1.10 -9.87
N ASN A 8 5.17 1.82 -8.79
CA ASN A 8 4.57 3.14 -8.81
C ASN A 8 5.50 4.20 -9.42
N VAL A 9 4.93 5.30 -9.89
CA VAL A 9 5.68 6.44 -10.42
C VAL A 9 5.20 7.75 -9.75
N PRO A 10 6.12 8.65 -9.36
CA PRO A 10 5.75 9.97 -8.86
C PRO A 10 5.08 10.82 -9.95
N ILE A 11 4.12 11.66 -9.56
CA ILE A 11 3.37 12.53 -10.49
C ILE A 11 4.30 13.51 -11.22
N THR A 12 5.25 14.11 -10.51
CA THR A 12 6.15 15.14 -11.05
C THR A 12 7.34 14.55 -11.82
N GLU A 13 7.61 13.25 -11.66
CA GLU A 13 8.77 12.57 -12.24
C GLU A 13 8.37 11.20 -12.80
N PRO A 14 7.52 11.14 -13.84
CA PRO A 14 6.97 9.87 -14.36
C PRO A 14 8.01 8.95 -15.03
N HIS A 15 9.27 9.39 -15.09
CA HIS A 15 10.39 8.66 -15.69
C HIS A 15 11.16 7.82 -14.67
N ARG A 16 10.90 7.99 -13.36
CA ARG A 16 11.49 7.16 -12.30
C ARG A 16 10.42 6.43 -11.52
N GLN A 17 10.85 5.36 -10.87
CA GLN A 17 10.02 4.62 -9.93
C GLN A 17 10.01 5.29 -8.55
N GLU A 18 8.90 5.13 -7.85
CA GLU A 18 8.80 5.41 -6.42
C GLU A 18 9.71 4.44 -5.63
N ASN A 19 10.27 4.87 -4.51
CA ASN A 19 10.95 3.98 -3.55
C ASN A 19 10.14 3.82 -2.25
N ASP A 20 10.36 2.76 -1.49
CA ASP A 20 9.52 2.47 -0.31
C ASP A 20 9.61 3.54 0.78
N ALA A 21 10.73 4.27 0.86
CA ALA A 21 10.88 5.32 1.87
C ALA A 21 9.98 6.53 1.57
N GLU A 22 9.90 6.95 0.30
CA GLU A 22 9.02 8.06 -0.09
C GLU A 22 7.55 7.61 -0.16
N HIS A 23 7.29 6.33 -0.49
CA HIS A 23 5.96 5.71 -0.36
C HIS A 23 5.47 5.80 1.09
N SER A 24 6.24 5.25 2.04
CA SER A 24 5.89 5.26 3.47
C SER A 24 5.70 6.68 4.02
N TRP A 25 6.51 7.64 3.58
CA TRP A 25 6.31 9.05 3.92
C TRP A 25 4.99 9.59 3.38
N HIS A 26 4.63 9.29 2.13
CA HIS A 26 3.37 9.72 1.53
C HIS A 26 2.18 9.10 2.28
N LEU A 27 2.25 7.81 2.61
CA LEU A 27 1.21 7.14 3.40
C LEU A 27 1.04 7.78 4.78
N ALA A 28 2.13 8.10 5.48
CA ALA A 28 2.07 8.78 6.77
C ALA A 28 1.40 10.16 6.67
N MET A 29 1.70 10.93 5.61
CA MET A 29 1.02 12.20 5.34
C MET A 29 -0.47 12.01 5.06
N MET A 30 -0.83 10.98 4.29
CA MET A 30 -2.23 10.64 4.02
C MET A 30 -2.98 10.21 5.28
N ALA A 31 -2.36 9.43 6.17
CA ALA A 31 -2.97 9.03 7.43
C ALA A 31 -3.30 10.24 8.32
N LEU A 32 -2.42 11.25 8.37
CA LEU A 32 -2.68 12.50 9.10
C LEU A 32 -3.87 13.29 8.54
N LEU A 33 -4.05 13.28 7.21
CA LEU A 33 -5.07 14.08 6.53
C LEU A 33 -6.43 13.37 6.42
N LEU A 34 -6.42 12.05 6.25
CA LEU A 34 -7.60 11.27 5.89
C LEU A 34 -8.20 10.50 7.08
N ALA A 35 -7.65 10.63 8.28
CA ALA A 35 -8.13 9.94 9.49
C ALA A 35 -9.61 10.21 9.80
N GLU A 36 -10.14 11.39 9.43
CA GLU A 36 -11.56 11.72 9.59
C GLU A 36 -12.51 10.86 8.73
N HIS A 37 -11.96 10.11 7.78
CA HIS A 37 -12.71 9.18 6.93
C HIS A 37 -12.65 7.73 7.42
N ALA A 38 -11.97 7.43 8.52
CA ALA A 38 -11.99 6.09 9.10
C ALA A 38 -13.38 5.77 9.68
N ASP A 39 -13.91 4.59 9.37
CA ASP A 39 -15.24 4.16 9.85
C ASP A 39 -15.20 3.81 11.36
N GLU A 40 -14.04 3.39 11.85
CA GLU A 40 -13.78 3.11 13.26
C GLU A 40 -12.75 4.09 13.83
N ALA A 41 -12.78 4.27 15.15
CA ALA A 41 -11.76 5.08 15.82
C ALA A 41 -10.37 4.46 15.62
N VAL A 42 -9.42 5.30 15.23
CA VAL A 42 -8.01 4.94 15.03
C VAL A 42 -7.09 5.86 15.82
N ASP A 43 -5.96 5.33 16.29
CA ASP A 43 -4.87 6.15 16.81
C ASP A 43 -3.97 6.57 15.64
N VAL A 44 -4.14 7.81 15.19
CA VAL A 44 -3.40 8.35 14.03
C VAL A 44 -1.88 8.29 14.23
N ALA A 45 -1.39 8.51 15.45
CA ALA A 45 0.05 8.45 15.72
C ALA A 45 0.56 7.00 15.60
N ARG A 46 -0.23 6.03 16.06
CA ARG A 46 0.07 4.60 15.91
C ARG A 46 0.00 4.15 14.45
N VAL A 47 -1.00 4.58 13.69
CA VAL A 47 -1.11 4.31 12.24
C VAL A 47 0.10 4.89 11.49
N VAL A 48 0.48 6.13 11.78
CA VAL A 48 1.68 6.74 11.19
C VAL A 48 2.94 5.93 11.54
N LYS A 49 3.11 5.52 12.80
CA LYS A 49 4.24 4.68 13.21
C LYS A 49 4.25 3.36 12.43
N MET A 50 3.10 2.72 12.27
CA MET A 50 2.92 1.47 11.54
C MET A 50 3.31 1.64 10.06
N LEU A 51 2.78 2.66 9.37
CA LEU A 51 3.09 2.95 7.98
C LEU A 51 4.55 3.31 7.74
N LEU A 52 5.23 3.94 8.69
CA LEU A 52 6.66 4.24 8.55
C LEU A 52 7.56 3.00 8.62
N ILE A 53 7.07 1.90 9.20
CA ILE A 53 7.85 0.67 9.37
C ILE A 53 7.37 -0.50 8.51
N HIS A 54 6.18 -0.43 7.90
CA HIS A 54 5.52 -1.58 7.29
C HIS A 54 6.38 -2.28 6.22
N ASP A 55 7.04 -1.50 5.36
CA ASP A 55 7.91 -2.01 4.30
C ASP A 55 9.38 -2.20 4.74
N LEU A 56 9.75 -2.05 6.03
CA LEU A 56 11.16 -2.23 6.45
C LEU A 56 11.73 -3.60 6.08
N VAL A 57 10.88 -4.62 6.04
CA VAL A 57 11.21 -5.98 5.63
C VAL A 57 11.65 -6.06 4.16
N GLU A 58 11.24 -5.12 3.31
CA GLU A 58 11.59 -5.08 1.88
C GLU A 58 13.06 -4.72 1.65
N ILE A 59 13.80 -4.28 2.69
CA ILE A 59 15.26 -4.13 2.63
C ILE A 59 15.94 -5.44 2.22
N ASP A 60 15.43 -6.57 2.67
CA ASP A 60 15.94 -7.89 2.32
C ASP A 60 15.01 -8.64 1.38
N ALA A 61 13.70 -8.52 1.59
CA ALA A 61 12.72 -9.27 0.81
C ALA A 61 12.58 -8.71 -0.62
N GLY A 62 12.82 -7.40 -0.81
CA GLY A 62 12.49 -6.65 -2.03
C GLY A 62 10.99 -6.41 -2.19
N ASP A 63 10.64 -5.33 -2.91
CA ASP A 63 9.25 -5.01 -3.28
C ASP A 63 8.64 -6.15 -4.11
N THR A 64 7.42 -6.55 -3.74
CA THR A 64 6.64 -7.56 -4.47
C THR A 64 5.41 -6.93 -5.08
N PHE A 65 5.40 -6.77 -6.41
CA PHE A 65 4.28 -6.16 -7.10
C PHE A 65 2.97 -6.94 -6.89
N ILE A 66 1.93 -6.25 -6.43
CA ILE A 66 0.65 -6.86 -6.05
C ILE A 66 -0.06 -7.65 -7.18
N TYR A 67 0.23 -7.34 -8.44
CA TYR A 67 -0.35 -8.01 -9.60
C TYR A 67 0.50 -9.16 -10.15
N ASP A 68 1.70 -9.41 -9.59
CA ASP A 68 2.60 -10.50 -9.98
C ASP A 68 2.32 -11.76 -9.15
N VAL A 69 1.65 -12.75 -9.76
CA VAL A 69 1.24 -13.98 -9.07
C VAL A 69 2.44 -14.85 -8.66
N ALA A 70 3.52 -14.85 -9.45
CA ALA A 70 4.67 -15.72 -9.18
C ALA A 70 5.51 -15.16 -8.03
N ALA A 71 5.80 -13.86 -8.05
CA ALA A 71 6.57 -13.20 -7.00
C ALA A 71 5.88 -13.21 -5.62
N ASN A 72 4.54 -13.34 -5.59
CA ASN A 72 3.79 -13.42 -4.34
C ASN A 72 3.85 -14.80 -3.65
N GLN A 73 4.36 -15.86 -4.31
CA GLN A 73 4.34 -17.21 -3.74
C GLN A 73 5.26 -17.38 -2.53
N ASP A 74 6.41 -16.73 -2.53
CA ASP A 74 7.43 -16.82 -1.47
C ASP A 74 7.53 -15.53 -0.63
N LYS A 75 6.64 -14.55 -0.88
CA LYS A 75 6.65 -13.23 -0.23
C LYS A 75 6.62 -13.35 1.29
N GLU A 76 5.67 -14.09 1.82
CA GLU A 76 5.51 -14.25 3.27
C GLU A 76 6.78 -14.83 3.92
N GLU A 77 7.37 -15.88 3.34
CA GLU A 77 8.60 -16.47 3.88
C GLU A 77 9.77 -15.49 3.84
N ARG A 78 9.93 -14.75 2.72
CA ARG A 78 10.98 -13.73 2.58
C ARG A 78 10.82 -12.62 3.62
N GLU A 79 9.61 -12.12 3.78
CA GLU A 79 9.30 -11.03 4.70
C GLU A 79 9.43 -11.43 6.17
N GLN A 80 8.99 -12.64 6.55
CA GLN A 80 9.17 -13.13 7.93
C GLN A 80 10.65 -13.24 8.31
N ARG A 81 11.50 -13.78 7.42
CA ARG A 81 12.96 -13.85 7.66
C ARG A 81 13.59 -12.46 7.74
N ALA A 82 13.12 -11.53 6.91
CA ALA A 82 13.56 -10.13 6.95
C ALA A 82 13.13 -9.44 8.25
N ALA A 83 11.89 -9.66 8.71
CA ALA A 83 11.36 -9.12 9.95
C ALA A 83 12.18 -9.60 11.17
N ASP A 84 12.48 -10.90 11.23
CA ASP A 84 13.33 -11.48 12.29
C ASP A 84 14.70 -10.79 12.34
N ARG A 85 15.33 -10.58 11.18
CA ARG A 85 16.64 -9.94 11.11
C ARG A 85 16.56 -8.45 11.43
N VAL A 86 15.70 -7.69 10.74
CA VAL A 86 15.66 -6.22 10.75
C VAL A 86 15.23 -5.71 12.13
N PHE A 87 14.14 -6.24 12.69
CA PHE A 87 13.70 -5.82 14.02
C PHE A 87 14.58 -6.40 15.13
N GLY A 88 15.24 -7.53 14.88
CA GLY A 88 16.24 -8.12 15.78
C GLY A 88 17.54 -7.31 15.93
N LEU A 89 17.78 -6.29 15.09
CA LEU A 89 18.90 -5.36 15.25
C LEU A 89 18.71 -4.36 16.40
N LEU A 90 17.47 -4.18 16.86
CA LEU A 90 17.11 -3.22 17.89
C LEU A 90 17.31 -3.80 19.30
N PRO A 91 17.40 -2.94 20.33
CA PRO A 91 17.18 -3.35 21.72
C PRO A 91 15.92 -4.22 21.85
N GLU A 92 15.96 -5.21 22.74
CA GLU A 92 14.97 -6.28 22.83
C GLU A 92 13.53 -5.78 23.01
N ASP A 93 13.34 -4.71 23.79
CA ASP A 93 12.06 -4.05 24.00
C ASP A 93 11.54 -3.36 22.73
N GLN A 94 12.39 -2.60 22.06
CA GLN A 94 12.06 -1.90 20.81
C GLN A 94 11.80 -2.88 19.66
N GLY A 95 12.64 -3.92 19.53
CA GLY A 95 12.51 -4.97 18.52
C GLY A 95 11.17 -5.70 18.65
N ARG A 96 10.78 -6.10 19.88
CA ARG A 96 9.47 -6.69 20.13
C ARG A 96 8.32 -5.75 19.79
N GLU A 97 8.42 -4.47 20.15
CA GLU A 97 7.37 -3.50 19.88
C GLU A 97 7.15 -3.32 18.37
N LEU A 98 8.22 -3.04 17.62
CA LEU A 98 8.10 -2.78 16.18
C LEU A 98 7.76 -4.04 15.39
N ARG A 99 8.28 -5.20 15.80
CA ARG A 99 7.86 -6.48 15.21
C ARG A 99 6.38 -6.72 15.43
N GLY A 100 5.89 -6.56 16.66
CA GLY A 100 4.46 -6.74 16.94
C GLY A 100 3.57 -5.77 16.16
N LEU A 101 4.03 -4.55 15.94
CA LEU A 101 3.32 -3.56 15.11
C LEU A 101 3.32 -3.94 13.62
N TRP A 102 4.41 -4.51 13.12
CA TRP A 102 4.49 -5.05 11.75
C TRP A 102 3.60 -6.30 11.59
N ASP A 103 3.64 -7.23 12.54
CA ASP A 103 2.77 -8.42 12.53
C ASP A 103 1.27 -8.03 12.56
N GLU A 104 0.93 -6.98 13.32
CA GLU A 104 -0.43 -6.43 13.36
C GLU A 104 -0.85 -5.83 12.00
N PHE A 105 0.06 -5.10 11.34
CA PHE A 105 -0.16 -4.61 9.98
C PHE A 105 -0.46 -5.78 9.04
N GLU A 106 0.41 -6.79 8.96
CA GLU A 106 0.20 -7.95 8.08
C GLU A 106 -1.09 -8.72 8.38
N ALA A 107 -1.44 -8.87 9.66
CA ALA A 107 -2.66 -9.56 10.09
C ALA A 107 -3.94 -8.78 9.77
N ARG A 108 -3.88 -7.44 9.68
CA ARG A 108 -5.00 -6.56 9.32
C ARG A 108 -6.25 -6.74 10.22
N THR A 109 -6.04 -7.01 11.51
CA THR A 109 -7.14 -7.37 12.43
C THR A 109 -7.65 -6.21 13.30
N THR A 110 -6.84 -5.17 13.51
CA THR A 110 -7.21 -3.98 14.29
C THR A 110 -7.77 -2.86 13.39
N SER A 111 -8.48 -1.89 13.95
CA SER A 111 -8.95 -0.72 13.21
C SER A 111 -7.76 0.06 12.61
N ASP A 112 -6.69 0.25 13.39
CA ASP A 112 -5.46 0.91 12.95
C ASP A 112 -4.82 0.18 11.76
N ALA A 113 -4.67 -1.15 11.83
CA ALA A 113 -4.09 -1.93 10.74
C ALA A 113 -4.98 -1.95 9.49
N ARG A 114 -6.31 -2.07 9.66
CA ARG A 114 -7.26 -1.97 8.54
C ARG A 114 -7.15 -0.62 7.84
N PHE A 115 -7.08 0.47 8.61
CA PHE A 115 -6.96 1.81 8.07
C PHE A 115 -5.59 2.05 7.41
N ALA A 116 -4.49 1.59 8.01
CA ALA A 116 -3.16 1.62 7.40
C ALA A 116 -3.14 0.91 6.04
N HIS A 117 -3.71 -0.29 5.95
CA HIS A 117 -3.86 -1.03 4.69
C HIS A 117 -4.72 -0.30 3.67
N ALA A 118 -5.81 0.34 4.11
CA ALA A 118 -6.64 1.14 3.23
C ALA A 118 -5.86 2.29 2.60
N ILE A 119 -5.04 3.00 3.40
CA ILE A 119 -4.19 4.09 2.91
C ILE A 119 -3.10 3.57 1.95
N ASP A 120 -2.43 2.46 2.27
CA ASP A 120 -1.44 1.81 1.40
C ASP A 120 -2.04 1.41 0.04
N ARG A 121 -3.30 0.99 0.01
CA ARG A 121 -4.02 0.60 -1.20
C ARG A 121 -4.54 1.80 -2.00
N PHE A 122 -4.96 2.84 -1.30
CA PHE A 122 -5.53 4.03 -1.90
C PHE A 122 -4.48 4.85 -2.66
N GLN A 123 -3.28 5.01 -2.11
CA GLN A 123 -2.22 5.84 -2.70
C GLN A 123 -1.81 5.43 -4.13
N PRO A 124 -1.54 4.14 -4.43
CA PRO A 124 -1.13 3.71 -5.77
C PRO A 124 -2.22 3.95 -6.83
N VAL A 125 -3.49 3.94 -6.42
CA VAL A 125 -4.61 4.27 -7.31
C VAL A 125 -4.56 5.76 -7.67
N LEU A 126 -4.37 6.64 -6.69
CA LEU A 126 -4.23 8.08 -6.95
C LEU A 126 -3.06 8.39 -7.89
N LEU A 127 -1.91 7.74 -7.70
CA LEU A 127 -0.77 7.89 -8.60
C LEU A 127 -1.09 7.44 -10.03
N ASN A 128 -1.77 6.31 -10.20
CA ASN A 128 -2.17 5.85 -11.52
C ASN A 128 -3.20 6.80 -12.16
N VAL A 129 -4.19 7.27 -11.42
CA VAL A 129 -5.17 8.25 -11.91
C VAL A 129 -4.45 9.52 -12.39
N ALA A 130 -3.58 10.09 -11.56
CA ALA A 130 -2.82 11.30 -11.88
C ALA A 130 -1.87 11.13 -13.09
N THR A 131 -1.45 9.89 -13.38
CA THR A 131 -0.58 9.56 -14.51
C THR A 131 -1.32 8.87 -15.66
N GLN A 132 -2.64 9.01 -15.74
CA GLN A 132 -3.47 8.46 -16.82
C GLN A 132 -3.26 6.95 -17.04
N GLY A 133 -3.12 6.22 -15.93
CA GLY A 133 -3.02 4.77 -15.88
C GLY A 133 -1.68 4.23 -16.38
N LEU A 134 -0.59 5.03 -16.31
CA LEU A 134 0.71 4.66 -16.90
C LEU A 134 1.15 3.25 -16.49
N ARG A 135 1.13 2.94 -15.18
CA ARG A 135 1.61 1.64 -14.68
C ARG A 135 0.59 0.53 -14.88
N TRP A 136 -0.70 0.81 -14.80
CA TRP A 136 -1.74 -0.14 -15.20
C TRP A 136 -1.59 -0.57 -16.67
N LYS A 137 -1.33 0.36 -17.59
CA LYS A 137 -1.11 0.08 -19.02
C LYS A 137 0.14 -0.75 -19.25
N VAL A 138 1.26 -0.39 -18.62
CA VAL A 138 2.53 -1.14 -18.74
C VAL A 138 2.35 -2.59 -18.30
N HIS A 139 1.54 -2.84 -17.27
CA HIS A 139 1.36 -4.16 -16.68
C HIS A 139 0.08 -4.89 -17.12
N GLY A 140 -0.67 -4.35 -18.10
CA GLY A 140 -1.91 -4.95 -18.58
C GLY A 140 -2.96 -5.16 -17.47
N VAL A 141 -3.04 -4.24 -16.52
CA VAL A 141 -4.01 -4.29 -15.42
C VAL A 141 -5.38 -3.81 -15.92
N THR A 142 -6.44 -4.45 -15.44
CA THR A 142 -7.83 -4.18 -15.79
C THR A 142 -8.63 -3.69 -14.56
N ALA A 143 -9.72 -2.97 -14.78
CA ALA A 143 -10.52 -2.35 -13.72
C ALA A 143 -11.05 -3.36 -12.70
N ASP A 144 -11.51 -4.54 -13.14
CA ASP A 144 -11.91 -5.63 -12.25
C ASP A 144 -10.79 -6.06 -11.30
N ARG A 145 -9.54 -6.15 -11.79
CA ARG A 145 -8.36 -6.47 -10.97
C ARG A 145 -8.02 -5.35 -10.00
N VAL A 146 -8.13 -4.09 -10.42
CA VAL A 146 -7.90 -2.93 -9.52
C VAL A 146 -8.94 -2.94 -8.41
N LEU A 147 -10.22 -3.07 -8.74
CA LEU A 147 -11.31 -3.10 -7.76
C LEU A 147 -11.16 -4.29 -6.80
N ALA A 148 -10.88 -5.49 -7.31
CA ALA A 148 -10.71 -6.68 -6.48
C ALA A 148 -9.56 -6.52 -5.47
N ARG A 149 -8.41 -5.96 -5.89
CA ARG A 149 -7.26 -5.74 -5.02
C ARG A 149 -7.47 -4.63 -3.99
N ASN A 150 -8.27 -3.62 -4.32
CA ASN A 150 -8.48 -2.45 -3.46
C ASN A 150 -9.76 -2.53 -2.62
N ARG A 151 -10.55 -3.60 -2.72
CA ARG A 151 -11.78 -3.80 -1.91
C ARG A 151 -11.54 -3.63 -0.40
N VAL A 152 -10.33 -3.97 0.04
CA VAL A 152 -9.86 -3.80 1.41
C VAL A 152 -9.96 -2.36 1.95
N VAL A 153 -9.99 -1.35 1.08
CA VAL A 153 -10.24 0.04 1.49
C VAL A 153 -11.62 0.17 2.14
N GLY A 154 -12.62 -0.55 1.62
CA GLY A 154 -13.99 -0.53 2.12
C GLY A 154 -14.19 -1.20 3.47
N ASP A 155 -13.21 -1.99 3.97
CA ASP A 155 -13.30 -2.55 5.32
C ASP A 155 -12.83 -1.54 6.40
N ALA A 156 -12.31 -0.37 6.01
CA ALA A 156 -11.83 0.67 6.92
C ALA A 156 -12.43 2.06 6.66
N SER A 157 -12.90 2.29 5.42
CA SER A 157 -13.55 3.54 5.02
C SER A 157 -14.46 3.31 3.82
N GLU A 158 -15.77 3.25 4.05
CA GLU A 158 -16.78 3.23 2.99
C GLU A 158 -16.66 4.49 2.10
N ARG A 159 -16.34 5.64 2.71
CA ARG A 159 -16.17 6.93 2.01
C ARG A 159 -15.02 6.90 1.02
N LEU A 160 -13.84 6.44 1.43
CA LEU A 160 -12.67 6.36 0.55
C LEU A 160 -12.87 5.28 -0.52
N TRP A 161 -13.52 4.17 -0.17
CA TRP A 161 -13.83 3.11 -1.13
C TRP A 161 -14.77 3.59 -2.24
N SER A 162 -15.87 4.24 -1.89
CA SER A 162 -16.80 4.83 -2.87
C SER A 162 -16.07 5.81 -3.79
N HIS A 163 -15.22 6.67 -3.24
CA HIS A 163 -14.46 7.62 -4.06
C HIS A 163 -13.48 6.93 -5.01
N LEU A 164 -12.80 5.88 -4.54
CA LEU A 164 -11.91 5.07 -5.37
C LEU A 164 -12.67 4.39 -6.52
N GLN A 165 -13.89 3.90 -6.28
CA GLN A 165 -14.72 3.30 -7.32
C GLN A 165 -15.09 4.32 -8.41
N ASP A 166 -15.44 5.54 -8.01
CA ASP A 166 -15.74 6.64 -8.95
C ASP A 166 -14.50 6.96 -9.81
N LEU A 167 -13.32 7.09 -9.19
CA LEU A 167 -12.07 7.34 -9.92
C LEU A 167 -11.75 6.23 -10.92
N ILE A 168 -12.00 4.97 -10.57
CA ILE A 168 -11.79 3.85 -11.49
C ILE A 168 -12.78 3.89 -12.65
N ALA A 169 -14.05 4.21 -12.39
CA ALA A 169 -15.07 4.34 -13.43
C ALA A 169 -14.69 5.45 -14.43
N ASP A 170 -14.25 6.61 -13.94
CA ASP A 170 -13.78 7.73 -14.77
C ASP A 170 -12.59 7.31 -15.65
N MET A 171 -11.64 6.55 -15.08
CA MET A 171 -10.47 6.06 -15.82
C MET A 171 -10.85 5.06 -16.93
N VAL A 172 -11.91 4.29 -16.73
CA VAL A 172 -12.47 3.41 -17.77
C VAL A 172 -13.16 4.21 -18.86
N GLU A 173 -13.99 5.18 -18.50
CA GLU A 173 -14.69 6.05 -19.46
C GLU A 173 -13.71 6.84 -20.35
N GLN A 174 -12.62 7.33 -19.76
CA GLN A 174 -11.55 8.04 -20.46
C GLN A 174 -10.62 7.13 -21.28
N GLY A 175 -10.82 5.80 -21.23
CA GLY A 175 -9.97 4.83 -21.94
C GLY A 175 -8.54 4.72 -21.38
N HIS A 176 -8.34 5.10 -20.12
CA HIS A 176 -7.06 4.99 -19.43
C HIS A 176 -6.89 3.68 -18.66
N LEU A 177 -7.99 2.95 -18.42
CA LEU A 177 -8.00 1.63 -17.79
C LEU A 177 -9.00 0.72 -18.51
N PRO A 178 -8.62 -0.49 -18.96
CA PRO A 178 -9.57 -1.41 -19.58
C PRO A 178 -10.56 -1.97 -18.55
N PRO A 179 -11.85 -2.18 -18.88
CA PRO A 179 -12.88 -2.62 -17.93
C PRO A 179 -12.73 -4.06 -17.40
N GLY A 180 -11.92 -4.90 -18.07
CA GLY A 180 -11.80 -6.33 -17.76
C GLY A 180 -12.61 -7.22 -18.71
N PRO A 181 -12.36 -8.55 -18.72
CA PRO A 181 -13.18 -9.50 -19.47
C PRO A 181 -14.59 -9.60 -18.87
N GLN A 182 -15.60 -9.69 -19.74
CA GLN A 182 -17.00 -9.96 -19.37
C GLN A 182 -17.23 -11.43 -19.03
#